data_AF-A0A7V5IFA8-F1
#
_entry.id   AF-A0A7V5IFA8-F1
#
_cell.length_a   1.000
_cell.length_b   1.000
_cell.length_c   1.000
_cell.angle_alpha   90.00
_cell.angle_beta   90.00
_cell.angle_gamma   90.00
#
_symmetry.space_group_name_H-M   'P 1'
#
loop_
_entity.id
_entity.type
_entity.pdbx_description
1 polymer ?
#
loop_
_entity_poly.entity_id
_entity_poly.type
_entity_poly.pdbx_seq_one_letter_code
_entity_poly.pdbx_strand_id
1 'polypeptide(L)' 'MVFWKCNQCNYIAETNSPPDKCPSCQQECTFVDITCYTPECGGAGSGNIDPQLVGQNEKDKK' A
#
# COMPACT_ATOMS: atom_id res chain seq x y z
N MET A 1 9.42 -6.59 3.24
CA MET A 1 9.23 -5.70 2.06
C MET A 1 7.84 -5.12 2.21
N VAL A 2 7.65 -3.83 1.97
CA VAL A 2 6.38 -3.14 2.23
C VAL A 2 5.75 -2.74 0.90
N PHE A 3 4.45 -2.92 0.78
CA PHE A 3 3.67 -2.59 -0.39
C PHE A 3 2.90 -1.29 -0.15
N TRP A 4 3.12 -0.32 -1.03
CA TRP A 4 2.54 1.01 -0.97
C TRP A 4 1.63 1.24 -2.15
N LYS A 5 0.35 1.43 -1.91
CA LYS A 5 -0.63 1.74 -2.94
C LYS A 5 -0.81 3.25 -3.08
N CYS A 6 -0.60 3.76 -4.28
CA CYS A 6 -0.91 5.14 -4.62
C CYS A 6 -2.42 5.35 -4.60
N ASN A 7 -2.89 6.32 -3.81
CA ASN A 7 -4.31 6.66 -3.74
C ASN A 7 -4.87 7.30 -5.03
N GLN A 8 -4.01 7.89 -5.87
CA GLN A 8 -4.44 8.58 -7.09
C GLN A 8 -4.61 7.63 -8.28
N CYS A 9 -3.60 6.81 -8.56
CA CYS A 9 -3.59 5.92 -9.74
C CYS A 9 -3.69 4.42 -9.39
N ASN A 10 -3.79 4.06 -8.11
CA ASN A 10 -3.80 2.67 -7.63
C ASN A 10 -2.50 1.88 -7.94
N TYR A 11 -1.40 2.57 -8.25
CA TYR A 11 -0.09 1.94 -8.44
C TYR A 11 0.46 1.35 -7.15
N ILE A 12 0.92 0.10 -7.18
CA ILE A 12 1.54 -0.57 -6.02
C ILE A 12 3.05 -0.50 -6.18
N ALA A 13 3.72 0.17 -5.24
CA ALA A 13 5.16 0.27 -5.13
C ALA A 13 5.65 -0.67 -4.01
N GLU A 14 6.61 -1.55 -4.31
CA GLU A 14 7.25 -2.40 -3.31
C GLU A 14 8.54 -1.73 -2.80
N THR A 15 8.46 -1.04 -1.67
CA THR A 15 9.56 -0.24 -1.09
C THR A 15 9.39 -0.15 0.42
N ASN A 16 10.47 0.04 1.18
CA ASN A 16 10.34 0.22 2.64
C ASN A 16 9.69 1.56 3.04
N SER A 17 9.77 2.58 2.18
CA SER A 17 9.22 3.91 2.44
C SER A 17 8.50 4.47 1.21
N PRO A 18 7.40 5.22 1.41
CA PRO A 18 6.65 5.79 0.31
C PRO A 18 7.44 6.92 -0.37
N PRO A 19 7.46 7.00 -1.71
CA PRO A 19 8.09 8.11 -2.41
C PRO A 19 7.19 9.37 -2.40
N ASP A 20 7.78 10.56 -2.35
CA ASP A 20 7.04 11.83 -2.50
C ASP A 20 6.30 11.93 -3.83
N LYS A 21 6.94 11.47 -4.92
CA LYS A 21 6.35 11.43 -6.25
C LYS A 21 6.08 10.01 -6.68
N CYS A 22 4.86 9.76 -7.16
CA CYS A 22 4.50 8.46 -7.69
C CYS A 22 5.22 8.20 -9.03
N PRO A 23 5.92 7.07 -9.22
CA PRO A 23 6.61 6.78 -10.48
C PRO A 23 5.64 6.48 -11.64
N SER A 24 4.38 6.17 -11.35
CA SER A 24 3.36 5.89 -12.38
C SER A 24 2.69 7.15 -12.90
N CYS A 25 2.16 8.01 -12.01
CA CYS A 25 1.49 9.25 -12.41
C CYS A 25 2.37 10.51 -12.30
N GLN A 26 3.60 10.40 -11.76
CA GLN A 26 4.59 11.48 -11.63
C GLN A 26 4.11 12.70 -10.82
N GLN A 27 3.10 12.50 -9.98
CA GLN A 27 2.50 13.54 -9.13
C GLN A 27 2.79 13.24 -7.66
N GLU A 28 2.67 14.26 -6.81
CA GLU A 28 2.73 14.11 -5.36
C GLU A 28 1.45 13.39 -4.89
N CYS A 29 1.59 12.19 -4.37
CA CYS A 29 0.48 11.29 -4.06
C CYS A 29 0.65 10.68 -2.68
N THR A 30 -0.45 10.53 -1.96
CA THR A 30 -0.46 9.75 -0.72
C THR A 30 -0.38 8.26 -1.05
N PHE A 31 0.60 7.61 -0.44
CA PHE A 31 0.76 6.16 -0.50
C PHE A 31 0.21 5.54 0.77
N VAL A 32 -0.68 4.58 0.59
CA VAL A 32 -1.25 3.78 1.67
C VAL A 32 -0.46 2.49 1.76
N ASP A 33 0.04 2.18 2.94
CA ASP A 33 0.62 0.86 3.18
C ASP A 33 -0.49 -0.20 3.10
N ILE A 34 -0.28 -1.18 2.23
CA ILE A 34 -1.19 -2.31 2.00
C ILE A 34 -0.50 -3.64 2.35
N THR A 35 0.59 -3.58 3.11
CA THR A 35 1.35 -4.76 3.49
C THR A 35 0.55 -5.59 4.46
N CYS A 36 0.57 -6.89 4.24
CA CYS A 36 -0.09 -7.82 5.14
C CYS A 36 0.71 -7.97 6.44
N TYR A 37 0.27 -7.34 7.52
CA TYR A 37 0.83 -7.53 8.87
C TYR A 37 0.09 -8.56 9.71
N THR A 38 -1.07 -9.01 9.25
CA THR A 38 -1.88 -10.00 9.96
C THR A 38 -1.34 -11.41 9.75
N PRO A 39 -1.26 -12.24 10.81
CA PRO A 39 -0.80 -13.61 10.68
C PRO A 39 -1.73 -14.47 9.81
N GLU A 40 -3.01 -14.10 9.71
CA GLU A 40 -4.02 -14.79 8.91
C GLU A 40 -3.79 -14.64 7.39
N CYS A 41 -3.13 -13.56 6.97
CA CYS A 41 -2.79 -13.33 5.57
C CYS A 41 -1.29 -13.60 5.28
N GLY A 42 -0.54 -14.04 6.30
CA GLY A 42 0.82 -14.57 6.17
C GLY A 42 1.93 -13.70 6.80
N GLY A 43 1.59 -12.52 7.31
CA GLY A 43 2.53 -11.62 7.98
C GLY A 43 3.50 -10.89 7.04
N ALA A 44 4.30 -9.98 7.64
CA ALA A 44 5.10 -8.93 6.96
C ALA A 44 6.26 -9.41 6.05
N GLY A 45 6.32 -10.71 5.75
CA GLY A 45 7.31 -11.33 4.88
C GLY A 45 6.72 -12.38 3.94
N SER A 46 5.40 -12.56 3.92
CA SER A 46 4.75 -13.56 3.06
C SER A 46 4.68 -13.16 1.58
N GLY A 47 4.95 -11.89 1.26
CA GLY A 47 4.73 -11.34 -0.08
C GLY A 47 3.24 -11.14 -0.41
N ASN A 48 2.35 -11.28 0.57
CA ASN A 48 0.93 -10.97 0.40
C ASN A 48 0.64 -9.50 0.71
N ILE A 49 -0.28 -8.94 -0.07
CA ILE A 49 -0.92 -7.65 0.17
C ILE A 49 -2.27 -7.88 0.85
N ASP A 50 -2.64 -7.00 1.78
CA ASP A 50 -3.93 -7.11 2.46
C ASP A 50 -5.07 -6.79 1.47
N PRO A 51 -5.92 -7.77 1.10
CA PRO A 51 -6.98 -7.56 0.11
C PRO A 51 -8.02 -6.54 0.57
N GLN A 52 -8.15 -6.32 1.87
CA GLN A 52 -9.05 -5.30 2.42
C GLN A 52 -8.49 -3.90 2.13
N LEU A 53 -7.18 -3.72 2.21
CA LEU A 53 -6.53 -2.44 1.92
C LEU A 53 -6.39 -2.18 0.41
N VAL A 54 -6.31 -3.23 -0.41
CA VAL A 54 -6.34 -3.12 -1.88
C VAL A 54 -7.71 -2.60 -2.36
N GLY A 55 -8.80 -2.94 -1.68
CA GLY A 55 -10.17 -2.57 -2.04
C GLY A 55 -10.72 -1.30 -1.38
N GLN A 56 -10.05 -0.74 -0.37
CA GLN A 56 -10.64 0.32 0.46
C GLN A 56 -10.16 1.72 0.06
N ASN A 57 -11.06 2.44 -0.62
CA ASN A 57 -11.41 3.78 -0.18
C ASN A 57 -12.22 3.62 1.13
N GLU A 58 -11.92 4.40 2.18
CA GLU A 58 -12.53 4.35 3.53
C GLU A 58 -12.04 3.14 4.36
N LYS A 59 -11.17 3.28 5.37
CA LYS A 59 -11.41 4.00 6.63
C LYS A 59 -10.07 4.26 7.34
N ASP A 60 -9.44 5.40 7.07
CA ASP A 60 -8.51 5.96 8.05
C ASP A 60 -9.35 6.40 9.27
N LYS A 61 -8.91 5.97 10.46
CA LYS A 61 -9.25 6.55 11.77
C LYS A 61 -10.57 6.12 12.43
N LYS A 62 -10.47 5.16 13.36
CA LYS A 62 -11.12 5.31 14.67
C LYS A 62 -10.11 5.07 15.79
#